data_AF-A0A2U0S0Q4-F1
#
_entry.id   AF-A0A2U0S0Q4-F1
#
_cell.length_a   1.000
_cell.length_b   1.000
_cell.length_c   1.000
_cell.angle_alpha   90.00
_cell.angle_beta   90.00
_cell.angle_gamma   90.00
#
_symmetry.space_group_name_H-M   'P 1'
#
loop_
_entity.id
_entity.type
_entity.pdbx_description
1 polymer ?
#
loop_
_entity_poly.entity_id
_entity_poly.type
_entity_poly.pdbx_seq_one_letter_code
_entity_poly.pdbx_strand_id
1 'polypeptide(L)' 'PNMIRAAAKNFENVVVIVNPKRYSQVLEEYKNNGDVSVETRTVLAVEAFKETSRYDSAIYGFLEKT' A
#
# COMPACT_ATOMS: atom_id res chain seq x y z
N PRO A 1 -0.80 0.99 12.51
CA PRO A 1 -0.93 1.19 11.05
C PRO A 1 -2.40 1.24 10.55
N ASN A 2 -3.19 2.26 10.95
CA ASN A 2 -4.64 2.32 10.66
C ASN A 2 -4.95 2.89 9.25
N MET A 3 -4.41 4.07 8.90
CA MET A 3 -4.68 4.72 7.61
C MET A 3 -4.27 3.86 6.41
N ILE A 4 -3.09 3.22 6.48
CA ILE A 4 -2.56 2.37 5.40
C ILE A 4 -3.49 1.17 5.15
N ARG A 5 -3.95 0.49 6.21
CA ARG A 5 -4.86 -0.66 6.09
C ARG A 5 -6.24 -0.26 5.58
N ALA A 6 -6.75 0.89 6.02
CA ALA A 6 -8.03 1.41 5.54
C ALA A 6 -7.99 1.75 4.04
N ALA A 7 -6.95 2.45 3.60
CA ALA A 7 -6.74 2.78 2.18
C ALA A 7 -6.57 1.52 1.33
N ALA A 8 -5.76 0.54 1.79
CA ALA A 8 -5.58 -0.73 1.08
C ALA A 8 -6.87 -1.56 1.00
N LYS A 9 -7.72 -1.55 2.03
CA LYS A 9 -9.02 -2.23 1.99
C LYS A 9 -9.97 -1.60 0.97
N ASN A 10 -9.91 -0.28 0.81
CA ASN A 10 -10.75 0.48 -0.11
C ASN A 10 -10.04 0.78 -1.45
N PHE A 11 -9.22 -0.15 -1.95
CA PHE A 11 -8.39 0.05 -3.15
C PHE A 11 -9.22 0.30 -4.43
N GLU A 12 -10.50 -0.06 -4.43
CA GLU A 12 -11.41 0.28 -5.53
C GLU A 12 -11.56 1.80 -5.72
N ASN A 13 -11.43 2.57 -4.62
CA ASN A 13 -11.67 4.02 -4.61
C ASN A 13 -10.45 4.84 -4.15
N VAL A 14 -9.43 4.20 -3.57
CA VAL A 14 -8.29 4.89 -2.96
C VAL A 14 -6.98 4.29 -3.47
N VAL A 15 -6.08 5.14 -3.95
CA VAL A 15 -4.71 4.75 -4.30
C VAL A 15 -3.83 4.85 -3.05
N VAL A 16 -3.35 3.72 -2.54
CA VAL A 16 -2.41 3.66 -1.41
C VAL A 16 -0.99 3.45 -1.93
N ILE A 17 0.00 4.22 -1.46
CA ILE A 17 1.40 4.02 -1.84
C ILE A 17 2.27 4.00 -0.59
N VAL A 18 2.92 2.85 -0.34
CA VAL A 18 3.82 2.64 0.81
C VAL A 18 5.30 2.56 0.42
N ASN A 19 5.58 2.53 -0.89
CA ASN A 19 6.92 2.41 -1.45
C ASN A 19 7.21 3.55 -2.43
N PRO A 20 8.18 4.43 -2.15
CA PRO A 20 8.51 5.56 -3.02
C PRO A 20 8.85 5.19 -4.47
N LYS A 21 9.33 3.96 -4.72
CA LYS A 21 9.63 3.46 -6.06
C LYS A 21 8.39 3.38 -6.97
N ARG A 22 7.18 3.41 -6.40
CA ARG A 22 5.91 3.39 -7.13
C ARG A 22 5.45 4.76 -7.62
N TYR A 23 6.03 5.85 -7.12
CA TYR A 23 5.53 7.20 -7.44
C TYR A 23 5.58 7.50 -8.94
N SER A 24 6.67 7.17 -9.62
CA SER A 24 6.82 7.43 -11.05
C SER A 24 5.74 6.71 -11.85
N GLN A 25 5.56 5.41 -11.61
CA GLN A 25 4.54 4.58 -12.27
C GLN A 25 3.13 5.15 -12.07
N VAL A 26 2.75 5.43 -10.82
CA VAL A 26 1.40 5.92 -10.48
C VAL A 26 1.15 7.30 -11.07
N LEU A 27 2.16 8.18 -11.04
CA LEU A 27 2.05 9.52 -11.58
C LEU A 27 1.92 9.51 -13.11
N GLU A 28 2.68 8.67 -13.80
CA GLU A 28 2.57 8.49 -15.25
C GLU A 28 1.20 7.96 -15.65
N GLU A 29 0.70 6.94 -14.95
CA GLU A 29 -0.61 6.35 -15.21
C GLU A 29 -1.73 7.38 -15.00
N TYR A 30 -1.69 8.12 -13.89
CA TYR A 30 -2.65 9.18 -13.60
C TYR A 30 -2.62 10.31 -14.65
N LYS A 31 -1.42 10.73 -15.08
CA LYS A 31 -1.29 11.77 -16.12
C LYS A 31 -1.85 11.34 -17.47
N ASN A 32 -1.70 10.06 -17.83
CA ASN A 32 -2.13 9.55 -19.13
C ASN A 32 -3.64 9.25 -19.17
N ASN A 33 -4.21 8.75 -18.07
CA ASN A 33 -5.57 8.21 -18.05
C ASN A 33 -6.55 9.04 -17.21
N GLY A 34 -6.06 10.02 -16.44
CA GLY A 34 -6.85 10.77 -15.45
C GLY A 34 -7.20 9.98 -14.18
N ASP A 35 -6.83 8.70 -14.13
CA ASP A 35 -6.98 7.81 -12.97
C ASP A 35 -5.90 6.70 -13.01
N VAL A 36 -5.76 5.98 -11.90
CA VAL A 36 -4.91 4.79 -11.75
C VAL A 36 -5.77 3.55 -11.95
N SER A 37 -5.37 2.60 -12.78
CA SER A 37 -6.17 1.39 -13.03
C SER A 37 -6.46 0.57 -11.78
N VAL A 38 -7.56 -0.18 -11.79
CA VAL A 38 -7.94 -1.10 -10.71
C VAL A 38 -6.85 -2.16 -10.50
N GLU A 39 -6.22 -2.61 -11.58
CA GLU A 39 -5.10 -3.54 -11.58
C GLU A 39 -3.92 -2.98 -10.80
N THR A 40 -3.49 -1.74 -11.10
CA THR A 40 -2.43 -1.06 -10.33
C THR A 40 -2.83 -0.86 -8.87
N ARG A 41 -4.06 -0.41 -8.59
CA ARG A 41 -4.54 -0.22 -7.20
C ARG A 41 -4.54 -1.53 -6.42
N THR A 42 -4.90 -2.65 -7.05
CA THR A 42 -4.86 -3.99 -6.44
C THR A 42 -3.43 -4.37 -6.04
N VAL A 43 -2.47 -4.20 -6.94
CA VAL A 43 -1.04 -4.48 -6.65
C VAL A 43 -0.54 -3.62 -5.49
N LEU A 44 -0.88 -2.34 -5.49
CA LEU A 44 -0.51 -1.41 -4.43
C LEU A 44 -1.14 -1.76 -3.08
N ALA A 45 -2.38 -2.23 -3.06
CA ALA A 45 -3.06 -2.69 -1.84
C ALA A 45 -2.40 -3.94 -1.25
N VAL A 46 -2.01 -4.90 -2.09
CA VAL A 46 -1.25 -6.09 -1.65
C VAL A 46 0.09 -5.68 -1.06
N GLU A 47 0.80 -4.75 -1.70
CA GLU A 47 2.07 -4.21 -1.21
C GLU A 47 1.89 -3.52 0.16
N ALA A 48 0.83 -2.71 0.32
CA ALA A 48 0.49 -2.07 1.58
C ALA A 48 0.19 -3.09 2.70
N PHE A 49 -0.61 -4.12 2.44
CA PHE A 49 -0.89 -5.16 3.44
C PHE A 49 0.38 -5.93 3.83
N LYS A 50 1.24 -6.27 2.86
CA LYS A 50 2.54 -6.91 3.11
C LYS A 50 3.41 -6.06 4.04
N GLU A 51 3.52 -4.77 3.78
CA GLU A 51 4.31 -3.85 4.62
C GLU A 51 3.76 -3.75 6.05
N THR A 52 2.43 -3.65 6.20
CA THR A 52 1.82 -3.62 7.54
C THR A 52 1.99 -4.94 8.29
N SER A 53 1.88 -6.09 7.61
CA SER A 53 2.14 -7.40 8.22
C SER A 53 3.60 -7.53 8.67
N ARG A 54 4.56 -7.07 7.86
CA ARG A 54 5.98 -7.08 8.23
C ARG A 54 6.22 -6.23 9.48
N TYR A 55 5.62 -5.04 9.55
CA TYR A 55 5.73 -4.15 10.69
C TYR A 55 5.16 -4.79 11.97
N ASP A 56 3.96 -5.38 11.88
CA ASP A 56 3.31 -6.05 13.02
C ASP A 56 4.14 -7.25 13.50
N SER A 57 4.69 -8.06 12.59
CA SER A 57 5.59 -9.18 12.94
C SER A 57 6.89 -8.72 13.62
N ALA A 58 7.46 -7.59 13.18
CA ALA A 58 8.66 -7.04 13.80
C ALA A 58 8.40 -6.57 15.24
N ILE A 59 7.25 -5.94 15.49
CA ILE A 59 6.83 -5.55 16.85
C ILE A 59 6.63 -6.79 17.72
N TYR A 60 5.91 -7.79 17.22
CA TYR A 60 5.68 -9.04 17.95
C TYR A 60 7.00 -9.67 18.38
N GLY A 61 7.95 -9.84 17.45
CA GLY A 61 9.25 -10.43 17.74
C GLY A 61 10.13 -9.59 18.68
N PHE A 62 9.90 -8.28 18.78
CA PHE A 62 10.55 -7.43 19.78
C PHE A 62 9.93 -7.63 21.18
N LEU A 63 8.60 -7.66 21.26
CA LEU A 63 7.88 -7.85 22.53
C LEU A 63 8.03 -9.26 23.11
N GLU A 64 8.04 -10.30 22.27
CA GLU A 64 8.24 -11.70 22.71
C GLU A 64 9.63 -11.96 23.31
N LYS A 65 10.65 -11.22 22.85
CA LYS A 65 12.02 -11.32 23.36
C LYS A 65 12.24 -10.59 24.69
N THR A 66 11.25 -9.82 25.16
CA THR A 66 11.27 -9.12 26.45
C THR A 66 10.70 -10.01 27.54
#